data_AF-A0A9D0GAL4-F1
#
_entry.id   AF-A0A9D0GAL4-F1
#
_cell.length_a   1.000
_cell.length_b   1.000
_cell.length_c   1.000
_cell.angle_alpha   90.00
_cell.angle_beta   90.00
_cell.angle_gamma   90.00
#
_symmetry.space_group_name_H-M   'P 1'
#
loop_
_entity.id
_entity.type
_entity.pdbx_description
1 polymer ?
#
loop_
_entity_poly.entity_id
_entity_poly.type
_entity_poly.pdbx_seq_one_letter_code
_entity_poly.pdbx_strand_id
1 'polypeptide(L)'
;MVWYNDRLGNDDVWARRVARDGTSAGPAFYISVGSGAERSYPNVAYNPQRNEYLVVWEQQDSHGFSVRGQRVSDTGNLIDVEIVFASNPNATTNCQQPAVAYATTKDRYLLVFRYDN
;
A
#
# COMPACT_ATOMS: atom_id res chain seq x y z
N MET A 1 -3.23 5.10 -9.85
CA MET A 1 -4.47 4.80 -9.09
C MET A 1 -4.25 3.50 -8.34
N VAL A 2 -4.71 3.42 -7.09
CA VAL A 2 -4.68 2.21 -6.25
C VAL A 2 -6.09 1.97 -5.68
N TRP A 3 -6.48 0.71 -5.55
CA TRP A 3 -7.77 0.30 -4.97
C TRP A 3 -7.64 -1.11 -4.38
N TYR A 4 -8.67 -1.58 -3.69
CA TYR A 4 -8.77 -2.97 -3.25
C TYR A 4 -10.07 -3.57 -3.75
N ASN A 5 -10.12 -4.89 -3.94
CA ASN A 5 -11.39 -5.60 -4.09
C ASN A 5 -11.98 -5.88 -2.73
N ASP A 6 -13.31 -5.94 -2.67
CA ASP A 6 -14.07 -6.33 -1.49
C ASP A 6 -14.57 -7.77 -1.69
N ARG A 7 -13.77 -8.74 -1.22
CA ARG A 7 -14.10 -10.17 -1.25
C ARG A 7 -13.87 -10.73 0.14
N LEU A 8 -14.94 -11.26 0.75
CA LEU A 8 -14.90 -11.87 2.09
C LEU A 8 -13.63 -12.73 2.31
N GLY A 9 -12.77 -12.29 3.25
CA GLY A 9 -11.55 -12.99 3.64
C GLY A 9 -10.39 -12.98 2.63
N ASN A 10 -10.46 -12.17 1.57
CA ASN A 10 -9.44 -12.11 0.52
C ASN A 10 -9.44 -10.79 -0.26
N ASP A 11 -9.35 -9.68 0.46
CA ASP A 11 -9.12 -8.38 -0.14
C ASP A 11 -7.67 -8.27 -0.64
N ASP A 12 -7.52 -7.92 -1.92
CA ASP A 12 -6.23 -7.73 -2.57
C ASP A 12 -6.05 -6.26 -2.95
N VAL A 13 -4.82 -5.76 -2.89
CA VAL A 13 -4.49 -4.40 -3.33
C VAL A 13 -4.11 -4.45 -4.80
N TRP A 14 -4.75 -3.59 -5.57
CA TRP A 14 -4.53 -3.41 -6.99
C TRP A 14 -4.01 -2.02 -7.31
N ALA A 15 -3.35 -1.91 -8.45
CA ALA A 15 -2.95 -0.65 -9.03
C ALA A 15 -3.15 -0.63 -10.54
N ARG A 16 -3.26 0.58 -11.07
CA ARG A 16 -3.24 0.88 -12.50
C ARG A 16 -2.59 2.24 -12.70
N ARG A 17 -1.74 2.31 -13.72
CA ARG A 17 -1.20 3.57 -14.21
C ARG A 17 -2.24 4.29 -15.05
N VAL A 18 -2.39 5.58 -14.81
CA VAL A 18 -3.35 6.44 -15.49
C VAL A 18 -2.56 7.56 -16.17
N ALA A 19 -2.78 7.78 -17.46
CA ALA A 19 -2.15 8.83 -18.23
C ALA A 19 -2.70 10.20 -17.82
N ARG A 20 -2.03 11.27 -18.27
CA ARG A 20 -2.41 12.65 -17.95
C ARG A 20 -3.84 12.99 -18.39
N ASP A 21 -4.32 12.38 -19.46
CA ASP A 21 -5.67 12.56 -19.99
C ASP A 21 -6.74 11.70 -19.27
N GLY A 22 -6.35 10.97 -18.21
CA GLY A 22 -7.22 10.08 -17.46
C GLY A 22 -7.39 8.68 -18.08
N THR A 23 -6.76 8.41 -19.22
CA THR A 23 -6.85 7.08 -19.85
C THR A 23 -5.97 6.05 -19.13
N SER A 24 -6.28 4.78 -19.30
CA SER A 24 -5.47 3.70 -18.73
C SER A 24 -4.13 3.60 -19.45
N ALA A 25 -3.03 3.79 -18.72
CA ALA A 25 -1.67 3.64 -19.22
C ALA A 25 -1.15 2.21 -18.97
N GLY A 26 -1.88 1.22 -19.48
CA GLY A 26 -1.60 -0.20 -19.29
C GLY A 26 -2.64 -0.94 -18.44
N PRO A 27 -2.48 -2.27 -18.27
CA PRO A 27 -3.39 -3.09 -17.50
C PRO A 27 -3.32 -2.78 -16.00
N ALA A 28 -4.34 -3.24 -15.27
CA ALA A 28 -4.28 -3.33 -13.82
C ALA A 28 -3.32 -4.46 -13.39
N PHE A 29 -2.69 -4.31 -12.23
CA PHE A 29 -1.78 -5.28 -11.66
C PHE A 29 -1.94 -5.34 -10.13
N TYR A 30 -1.54 -6.47 -9.54
CA TYR A 30 -1.56 -6.64 -8.09
C TYR A 30 -0.37 -5.95 -7.44
N ILE A 31 -0.64 -5.29 -6.32
CA ILE A 31 0.37 -4.79 -5.38
C ILE A 31 0.62 -5.85 -4.31
N SER A 32 -0.44 -6.38 -3.72
CA SER A 32 -0.38 -7.48 -2.76
C SER A 32 -1.65 -8.33 -2.90
N VAL A 33 -1.46 -9.65 -2.94
CA VAL A 33 -2.50 -10.64 -3.27
C VAL A 33 -2.25 -11.92 -2.48
N GLY A 34 -3.33 -12.59 -2.07
CA GLY A 34 -3.26 -13.96 -1.52
C GLY A 34 -4.14 -14.18 -0.30
N SER A 35 -4.41 -15.44 0.00
CA SER A 35 -5.35 -15.84 1.05
C SER A 35 -4.84 -15.60 2.48
N GLY A 36 -5.77 -15.49 3.43
CA GLY A 36 -5.47 -15.45 4.87
C GLY A 36 -5.24 -14.04 5.42
N ALA A 37 -5.46 -13.03 4.60
CA ALA A 37 -5.38 -11.63 4.97
C ALA A 37 -6.37 -10.80 4.16
N GLU A 38 -6.96 -9.80 4.80
CA GLU A 38 -7.72 -8.73 4.15
C GLU A 38 -6.82 -7.51 4.01
N ARG A 39 -6.68 -6.97 2.79
CA ARG A 39 -5.82 -5.82 2.49
C ARG A 39 -6.66 -4.66 1.98
N SER A 40 -6.78 -3.62 2.78
CA SER A 40 -7.76 -2.56 2.56
C SER A 40 -7.14 -1.17 2.76
N TYR A 41 -7.91 -0.14 2.41
CA TYR A 41 -7.54 1.28 2.52
C TYR A 41 -6.15 1.63 1.95
N PRO A 42 -5.84 1.28 0.68
CA PRO A 42 -4.56 1.58 0.11
C PRO A 42 -4.38 3.08 -0.15
N ASN A 43 -3.16 3.58 0.03
CA ASN A 43 -2.72 4.93 -0.29
C ASN A 43 -1.40 4.89 -1.07
N VAL A 44 -1.08 5.96 -1.80
CA VAL A 44 0.11 5.98 -2.67
C VAL A 44 0.76 7.35 -2.72
N ALA A 45 2.09 7.38 -2.67
CA ALA A 45 2.91 8.58 -2.91
C ALA A 45 3.98 8.28 -3.97
N TYR A 46 4.34 9.29 -4.76
CA TYR A 46 5.36 9.20 -5.79
C TYR A 46 6.67 9.86 -5.35
N ASN A 47 7.78 9.16 -5.52
CA ASN A 47 9.15 9.66 -5.38
C ASN A 47 9.73 9.99 -6.77
N PRO A 48 9.74 11.27 -7.19
CA PRO A 48 10.34 11.68 -8.45
C PRO A 48 11.86 11.56 -8.52
N GLN A 49 12.58 11.51 -7.38
CA GLN A 49 14.04 11.37 -7.39
C GLN A 49 14.49 9.97 -7.78
N ARG A 50 13.65 8.96 -7.51
CA ARG A 50 13.90 7.55 -7.81
C ARG A 50 12.97 6.95 -8.86
N ASN A 51 12.01 7.74 -9.36
CA ASN A 51 11.01 7.31 -10.33
C ASN A 51 10.25 6.06 -9.85
N GLU A 52 9.82 6.08 -8.58
CA GLU A 52 9.11 4.97 -7.93
C GLU A 52 7.92 5.49 -7.12
N TYR A 53 6.97 4.60 -6.84
CA TYR A 53 5.85 4.83 -5.94
C TYR A 53 6.05 4.02 -4.66
N LEU A 54 5.59 4.56 -3.53
CA LEU A 54 5.32 3.78 -2.33
C LEU A 54 3.82 3.63 -2.19
N VAL A 55 3.33 2.39 -2.29
CA VAL A 55 1.94 2.03 -1.99
C VAL A 55 1.91 1.47 -0.57
N VAL A 56 0.97 1.93 0.25
CA VAL A 56 0.74 1.45 1.62
C VAL A 56 -0.70 1.02 1.78
N TRP A 57 -0.97 0.07 2.67
CA TRP A 57 -2.32 -0.42 2.99
C TRP A 57 -2.37 -0.94 4.43
N GLU A 58 -3.57 -1.10 4.96
CA GLU A 58 -3.75 -1.90 6.16
C GLU A 58 -3.98 -3.35 5.79
N GLN A 59 -3.38 -4.26 6.55
CA GLN A 59 -3.59 -5.68 6.43
C GLN A 59 -4.12 -6.24 7.73
N GLN A 60 -5.28 -6.90 7.67
CA GLN A 60 -5.85 -7.67 8.76
C GLN A 60 -5.61 -9.16 8.53
N ASP A 61 -4.98 -9.82 9.48
CA ASP A 61 -4.85 -11.28 9.50
C ASP A 61 -5.17 -11.85 10.90
N SER A 62 -4.86 -13.12 11.15
CA SER A 62 -5.12 -13.77 12.44
C SER A 62 -4.38 -13.12 13.63
N HIS A 63 -3.38 -12.27 13.36
CA HIS A 63 -2.58 -11.55 14.36
C HIS A 63 -3.04 -10.08 14.53
N GLY A 64 -4.13 -9.67 13.89
CA GLY A 64 -4.68 -8.31 13.98
C GLY A 64 -4.30 -7.43 12.79
N PHE A 65 -4.34 -6.10 13.01
CA PHE A 65 -4.09 -5.10 11.96
C PHE A 65 -2.62 -4.66 11.92
N SER A 66 -2.08 -4.59 10.70
CA SER A 66 -0.74 -4.09 10.40
C SER A 66 -0.79 -3.06 9.28
N VAL A 67 0.18 -2.13 9.28
CA VAL A 67 0.41 -1.23 8.15
C VAL A 67 1.58 -1.76 7.35
N ARG A 68 1.32 -2.00 6.06
CA ARG A 68 2.27 -2.58 5.13
C ARG A 68 2.41 -1.71 3.90
N GLY A 69 3.42 -2.00 3.08
CA GLY A 69 3.60 -1.34 1.81
C GLY A 69 4.53 -2.05 0.85
N GLN A 70 4.64 -1.49 -0.34
CA GLN A 70 5.39 -2.05 -1.45
C GLN A 70 5.94 -0.90 -2.29
N ARG A 71 7.22 -0.95 -2.63
CA ARG A 71 7.77 -0.03 -3.64
C ARG A 71 7.48 -0.57 -5.03
N VAL A 72 7.08 0.34 -5.92
CA VAL A 72 6.65 0.03 -7.28
C VAL A 72 7.40 0.95 -8.24
N SER A 73 7.96 0.40 -9.32
CA SER A 73 8.60 1.22 -10.35
C SER A 73 7.59 2.10 -11.09
N ASP A 74 8.09 3.11 -11.78
CA ASP A 74 7.33 3.93 -12.74
C ASP A 74 6.55 3.11 -13.78
N THR A 75 7.08 1.93 -14.10
CA THR A 75 6.54 0.98 -15.07
C THR A 75 5.48 0.06 -14.47
N GLY A 76 5.33 -0.01 -13.15
CA GLY A 76 4.35 -0.85 -12.45
C GLY A 76 4.92 -2.18 -11.94
N ASN A 77 6.24 -2.35 -11.91
CA ASN A 77 6.88 -3.56 -11.38
C ASN A 77 7.12 -3.41 -9.88
N LEU A 78 6.93 -4.49 -9.12
CA LEU A 78 7.30 -4.51 -7.70
C LEU A 78 8.82 -4.49 -7.59
N ILE A 79 9.36 -3.55 -6.81
CA ILE A 79 10.82 -3.34 -6.69
C ILE A 79 11.44 -4.27 -5.64
N ASP A 80 10.73 -4.48 -4.54
CA ASP A 80 11.17 -5.26 -3.39
C ASP A 80 10.08 -6.22 -2.90
N VAL A 81 10.34 -6.88 -1.78
CA VAL A 81 9.31 -7.62 -1.04
C VAL A 81 8.43 -6.65 -0.25
N GLU A 82 7.24 -7.12 0.11
CA GLU A 82 6.32 -6.41 0.99
C GLU A 82 7.01 -5.97 2.30
N ILE A 83 6.80 -4.70 2.66
CA ILE A 83 7.39 -4.02 3.81
C ILE A 83 6.34 -3.95 4.92
N VAL A 84 6.70 -4.36 6.13
CA VAL A 84 5.88 -4.13 7.33
C VAL A 84 6.38 -2.87 8.02
N PHE A 85 5.57 -1.81 8.03
CA PHE A 85 5.91 -0.55 8.69
C PHE A 85 5.49 -0.51 10.15
N ALA A 86 4.32 -1.07 10.45
CA ALA A 86 3.80 -1.18 11.79
C ALA A 86 3.02 -2.49 11.93
N SER A 87 3.26 -3.22 13.01
CA SER A 87 2.48 -4.39 13.38
C SER A 87 2.46 -4.48 14.89
N ASN A 88 1.37 -5.03 15.45
CA ASN A 88 1.39 -5.48 16.82
C ASN A 88 1.44 -7.01 16.85
N PRO A 89 2.59 -7.62 17.19
CA PRO A 89 2.72 -9.07 17.21
C PRO A 89 1.84 -9.76 18.26
N ASN A 90 1.31 -9.01 19.23
CA ASN A 90 0.46 -9.52 20.31
C ASN A 90 -1.04 -9.26 20.09
N ALA A 91 -1.44 -8.71 18.93
CA ALA A 91 -2.83 -8.38 18.59
C ALA A 91 -3.58 -7.49 19.62
N THR A 92 -2.85 -6.77 20.48
CA THR A 92 -3.45 -5.91 21.51
C THR A 92 -3.73 -4.49 21.03
N THR A 93 -3.27 -4.12 19.83
CA THR A 93 -3.36 -2.76 19.28
C THR A 93 -3.40 -2.84 17.77
N ASN A 94 -4.19 -1.97 17.15
CA ASN A 94 -4.45 -1.99 15.71
C ASN A 94 -3.78 -0.80 15.02
N CYS A 95 -3.02 -1.09 13.97
CA CYS A 95 -2.43 -0.07 13.08
C CYS A 95 -3.25 -0.03 11.79
N GLN A 96 -3.97 1.05 11.55
CA GLN A 96 -5.03 1.10 10.52
C GLN A 96 -4.97 2.40 9.71
N GLN A 97 -5.71 2.42 8.59
CA GLN A 97 -5.97 3.62 7.78
C GLN A 97 -4.70 4.42 7.45
N PRO A 98 -3.71 3.82 6.76
CA PRO A 98 -2.47 4.49 6.48
C PRO A 98 -2.65 5.62 5.45
N ALA A 99 -1.87 6.67 5.61
CA ALA A 99 -1.68 7.70 4.59
C ALA A 99 -0.19 7.99 4.42
N VAL A 100 0.24 8.19 3.17
CA VAL A 100 1.65 8.41 2.83
C VAL A 100 1.82 9.67 2.00
N ALA A 101 2.87 10.43 2.29
CA ALA A 101 3.31 11.58 1.51
C ALA A 101 4.83 11.51 1.28
N TYR A 102 5.32 12.14 0.21
CA TYR A 102 6.75 12.19 -0.09
C TYR A 102 7.27 13.63 -0.02
N ALA A 103 8.35 13.84 0.74
CA ALA A 103 9.04 15.12 0.88
C ALA A 103 10.20 15.21 -0.13
N THR A 104 9.93 15.83 -1.28
CA THR A 104 10.85 15.90 -2.44
C THR A 104 12.20 16.56 -2.16
N THR A 105 12.28 17.47 -1.19
CA THR A 105 13.54 18.17 -0.84
C THR A 105 14.40 17.40 0.16
N LYS A 106 13.91 16.28 0.68
CA LYS A 106 14.55 15.49 1.75
C LYS A 106 14.67 13.99 1.44
N ASP A 107 14.30 13.58 0.23
CA ASP A 107 14.23 12.17 -0.20
C ASP A 107 13.65 11.21 0.84
N ARG A 108 12.47 11.55 1.39
CA ARG A 108 11.84 10.72 2.43
C ARG A 108 10.32 10.71 2.34
N TYR A 109 9.75 9.60 2.78
CA TYR A 109 8.31 9.46 2.96
C TYR A 109 7.92 9.82 4.41
N LEU A 110 6.73 10.42 4.57
CA LEU A 110 6.01 10.48 5.84
C LEU A 110 4.84 9.52 5.75
N LEU A 111 4.83 8.52 6.63
CA LEU A 111 3.73 7.57 6.78
C LEU A 111 3.05 7.85 8.12
N VAL A 112 1.73 8.01 8.09
CA VAL A 112 0.89 8.14 9.28
C VAL A 112 -0.16 7.03 9.26
N PHE A 113 -0.64 6.64 10.43
CA PHE A 113 -1.67 5.62 10.59
C PHE A 113 -2.44 5.86 11.87
N ARG A 114 -3.66 5.36 11.92
CA ARG A 114 -4.49 5.32 13.12
C ARG A 114 -3.97 4.22 14.05
N TYR A 115 -3.90 4.54 15.33
CA TYR A 115 -3.49 3.62 16.37
C TYR A 115 -4.60 3.53 17.41
N ASP A 116 -5.16 2.33 17.55
CA ASP A 116 -6.19 2.02 18.54
C ASP A 116 -5.66 0.94 19.51
N ASN A 117 -5.99 1.10 20.80
CA ASN A 117 -5.78 0.10 21.85
C ASN A 117 -7.06 -0.71 22.10
#